data_AF-A0A6G1WEZ8-F1
#
_entry.id   AF-A0A6G1WEZ8-F1
#
_cell.length_a   1.000
_cell.length_b   1.000
_cell.length_c   1.000
_cell.angle_alpha   90.00
_cell.angle_beta   90.00
_cell.angle_gamma   90.00
#
_symmetry.space_group_name_H-M   'P 1'
#
loop_
_entity.id
_entity.type
_entity.pdbx_description
1 polymer ?
#
loop_
_entity_poly.entity_id
_entity_poly.type
_entity_poly.pdbx_seq_one_letter_code
_entity_poly.pdbx_strand_id
1 'polypeptide(L)' 'MRTSDASDKDQDCLPTHRVYAKSARGHDIEVGGIWKKENQDGKPYYTLSIRKLRYNANLGRFPGQDDASLQAIIEWVPRD' A
#
# COMPACT_ATOMS: atom_id res chain seq x y z
N MET A 1 -15.96 29.04 -10.95
CA MET A 1 -16.42 28.03 -9.97
C MET A 1 -15.23 27.13 -9.67
N ARG A 2 -14.49 27.40 -8.59
CA ARG A 2 -13.37 26.55 -8.15
C ARG A 2 -13.92 25.61 -7.09
N THR A 3 -13.96 24.33 -7.38
CA THR A 3 -14.52 23.30 -6.51
C THR A 3 -13.46 22.83 -5.52
N SER A 4 -13.71 23.14 -4.24
CA SER A 4 -13.31 22.42 -3.03
C SER A 4 -11.85 22.00 -2.87
N ASP A 5 -11.15 22.73 -2.00
CA ASP A 5 -9.98 22.25 -1.26
C ASP A 5 -10.41 21.00 -0.46
N ALA A 6 -9.97 19.82 -0.90
CA ALA A 6 -10.04 18.61 -0.09
C ALA A 6 -9.24 18.85 1.19
N SER A 7 -9.78 18.51 2.36
CA SER A 7 -9.07 18.71 3.62
C SER A 7 -7.87 17.76 3.68
N ASP A 8 -6.76 18.15 4.31
CA ASP A 8 -5.57 17.28 4.47
C ASP A 8 -5.93 15.90 5.07
N LYS A 9 -7.00 15.83 5.87
CA LYS A 9 -7.53 14.58 6.44
C LYS A 9 -8.10 13.63 5.39
N ASP A 10 -8.69 14.16 4.32
CA ASP A 10 -9.17 13.34 3.21
C ASP A 10 -8.00 12.71 2.46
N GLN A 11 -6.86 13.43 2.38
CA GLN A 11 -5.64 12.95 1.75
C GLN A 11 -4.94 11.85 2.56
N ASP A 12 -4.96 11.94 3.89
CA ASP A 12 -4.45 10.88 4.79
C ASP A 12 -5.22 9.56 4.66
N CYS A 13 -6.46 9.61 4.18
CA CYS A 13 -7.28 8.42 3.95
C CYS A 13 -7.06 7.78 2.56
N LEU A 14 -6.28 8.43 1.68
CA LEU A 14 -6.01 7.93 0.33
C LEU A 14 -4.81 6.99 0.30
N PRO A 15 -4.79 6.00 -0.62
CA PRO A 15 -3.60 5.24 -0.87
C PRO A 15 -2.51 6.16 -1.44
N THR A 16 -1.29 6.03 -0.91
CA THR A 16 -0.10 6.70 -1.45
C THR A 16 0.26 6.21 -2.84
N HIS A 17 -0.02 4.93 -3.12
CA HIS A 17 0.20 4.31 -4.43
C HIS A 17 -0.97 3.40 -4.76
N ARG A 18 -1.33 3.34 -6.04
CA ARG A 18 -2.33 2.40 -6.56
C ARG A 18 -1.65 1.15 -7.09
N VAL A 19 -2.24 0.00 -6.82
CA VAL A 19 -1.74 -1.29 -7.31
C VAL A 19 -2.61 -1.73 -8.48
N TYR A 20 -1.97 -1.94 -9.62
CA TYR A 20 -2.61 -2.38 -10.85
C TYR A 20 -2.20 -3.80 -11.22
N ALA A 21 -3.12 -4.51 -11.88
CA ALA A 21 -2.86 -5.77 -12.53
C ALA A 21 -3.29 -5.70 -14.01
N LYS A 22 -2.70 -6.55 -14.85
CA LYS A 22 -3.14 -6.72 -16.23
C LYS A 22 -4.27 -7.74 -16.30
N SER A 23 -5.35 -7.37 -16.98
CA SER A 23 -6.40 -8.32 -17.36
C SER A 23 -5.92 -9.30 -18.45
N ALA A 24 -6.67 -10.38 -18.68
CA ALA A 24 -6.39 -11.31 -19.78
C ALA A 24 -6.40 -10.63 -21.17
N ARG A 25 -7.06 -9.48 -21.32
CA ARG A 25 -7.07 -8.67 -22.54
C ARG A 25 -6.04 -7.53 -22.54
N GLY A 26 -5.18 -7.45 -21.52
CA GLY A 26 -4.11 -6.45 -21.43
C GLY A 26 -4.50 -5.11 -20.79
N HIS A 27 -5.76 -4.90 -20.43
CA HIS A 27 -6.18 -3.67 -19.73
C HIS A 27 -5.67 -3.62 -18.28
N ASP A 28 -5.30 -2.43 -17.82
CA ASP A 28 -5.01 -2.16 -16.41
C ASP A 28 -6.27 -2.18 -15.57
N ILE A 29 -6.23 -2.94 -14.49
CA ILE A 29 -7.29 -3.02 -13.48
C ILE A 29 -6.68 -2.65 -12.13
N GLU A 30 -7.26 -1.65 -11.46
CA GLU A 30 -6.89 -1.33 -10.08
C GLU A 30 -7.35 -2.47 -9.17
N VAL A 31 -6.41 -3.10 -8.47
CA VAL A 31 -6.67 -4.26 -7.61
C VAL A 31 -6.43 -3.99 -6.13
N GLY A 32 -5.84 -2.83 -5.80
CA GLY A 32 -5.42 -2.51 -4.46
C GLY A 32 -4.68 -1.19 -4.35
N GLY A 33 -4.05 -0.98 -3.21
CA GLY A 33 -3.26 0.21 -2.92
C GLY A 33 -2.15 -0.06 -1.92
N ILE A 34 -1.32 0.96 -1.72
CA ILE A 34 -0.35 1.05 -0.64
C ILE A 34 -0.69 2.27 0.19
N TRP A 35 -0.86 2.10 1.49
CA TRP A 35 -1.16 3.17 2.43
C TRP A 35 0.04 3.43 3.33
N LYS A 36 0.27 4.70 3.64
CA LYS A 36 1.21 5.11 4.69
C LYS A 36 0.42 5.25 5.99
N LYS A 37 0.89 4.62 7.05
CA LYS A 37 0.30 4.63 8.39
C LYS A 37 1.37 4.96 9.42
N GLU A 38 0.95 5.30 10.63
CA GLU A 38 1.82 5.54 11.77
C GLU A 38 1.66 4.42 12.80
N ASN A 39 2.77 3.91 13.33
CA ASN A 39 2.75 2.91 14.39
C ASN A 39 2.59 3.58 15.78
N GLN A 40 2.56 2.78 16.85
CA GLN A 40 2.41 3.31 18.23
C GLN A 40 3.56 4.23 18.66
N ASP A 41 4.73 4.14 18.04
CA ASP A 41 5.92 4.95 18.33
C ASP A 41 5.99 6.23 17.46
N GLY A 42 4.95 6.53 16.67
CA GLY A 42 4.96 7.66 15.76
C GLY A 42 5.76 7.45 14.46
N LYS A 43 6.22 6.22 14.20
CA LYS A 43 7.05 5.92 13.01
C LYS A 43 6.17 5.54 11.83
N PRO A 44 6.41 6.10 10.62
CA PRO A 44 5.65 5.74 9.45
C PRO A 44 6.00 4.32 8.97
N TYR A 45 4.99 3.58 8.54
CA TYR A 45 5.13 2.31 7.84
C TYR A 45 4.15 2.24 6.68
N TYR A 46 4.40 1.34 5.74
CA TYR A 46 3.52 1.13 4.60
C TYR A 46 2.78 -0.20 4.73
N THR A 47 1.53 -0.22 4.28
CA THR A 47 0.72 -1.44 4.19
C THR A 47 0.15 -1.59 2.79
N LEU A 48 0.16 -2.83 2.30
CA LEU A 48 -0.38 -3.24 1.01
C LEU A 48 -1.71 -3.96 1.25
N SER A 49 -2.73 -3.63 0.45
CA SER A 49 -3.98 -4.39 0.38
C SER A 49 -4.35 -4.69 -1.06
N ILE A 50 -4.63 -5.96 -1.38
CA ILE A 50 -5.14 -6.41 -2.67
C ILE A 50 -6.52 -7.02 -2.44
N ARG A 51 -7.57 -6.25 -2.79
CA ARG A 51 -8.97 -6.53 -2.42
C ARG A 51 -9.46 -7.86 -2.95
N LYS A 52 -9.19 -8.15 -4.23
CA LYS A 52 -9.67 -9.37 -4.90
C LYS A 52 -9.08 -10.66 -4.30
N LEU A 53 -7.89 -10.57 -3.72
CA LEU A 53 -7.22 -11.69 -3.06
C LEU A 53 -7.47 -11.75 -1.55
N ARG A 54 -8.18 -10.76 -0.97
CA ARG A 54 -8.26 -10.56 0.48
C ARG A 54 -6.88 -10.58 1.14
N TYR A 55 -5.90 -9.99 0.45
CA TYR A 55 -4.50 -10.06 0.83
C TYR A 55 -4.09 -8.75 1.49
N ASN A 56 -3.51 -8.83 2.69
CA ASN A 56 -2.95 -7.69 3.41
C ASN A 56 -1.54 -8.03 3.87
N ALA A 57 -0.63 -7.06 3.72
CA ALA A 57 0.75 -7.20 4.11
C ALA A 57 1.29 -5.85 4.61
N ASN A 58 2.35 -5.91 5.41
CA ASN A 58 3.18 -4.76 5.70
C ASN A 58 4.32 -4.70 4.68
N LEU A 59 4.75 -3.49 4.34
CA LEU A 59 5.97 -3.28 3.60
C LEU A 59 7.04 -2.81 4.59
N GLY A 60 8.18 -3.48 4.59
CA GLY A 60 9.24 -3.22 5.56
C GLY A 60 10.58 -3.74 5.11
N ARG A 61 11.60 -3.49 5.94
CA ARG A 61 12.94 -4.01 5.71
C ARG A 61 13.02 -5.47 6.10
N PHE A 62 13.52 -6.31 5.19
CA PHE A 62 13.84 -7.70 5.51
C PHE A 62 15.20 -7.80 6.24
N PRO A 63 15.39 -8.76 7.18
CA PRO A 63 16.69 -8.97 7.81
C PRO A 63 17.80 -9.23 6.78
N GLY A 64 18.93 -8.52 6.90
CA GLY A 64 20.05 -8.65 5.97
C GLY A 64 19.91 -7.89 4.65
N GLN A 65 18.83 -7.11 4.48
CA GLN A 65 18.65 -6.26 3.29
C GLN A 65 19.66 -5.10 3.28
N ASP A 66 20.42 -5.01 2.20
CA ASP A 66 21.50 -4.05 1.96
C ASP A 66 20.99 -2.66 1.54
N ASP A 67 20.02 -2.62 0.62
CA ASP A 67 19.43 -1.39 0.14
C ASP A 67 18.26 -0.93 1.03
N ALA A 68 18.41 0.22 1.68
CA ALA A 68 17.38 0.80 2.55
C ALA A 68 16.15 1.34 1.80
N SER A 69 16.24 1.54 0.48
CA SER A 69 15.13 2.00 -0.35
C SER A 69 14.18 0.87 -0.75
N LEU A 70 14.65 -0.38 -0.72
CA LEU A 70 13.83 -1.55 -1.01
C LEU A 70 12.87 -1.83 0.14
N GLN A 71 11.68 -2.33 -0.19
CA GLN A 71 10.68 -2.73 0.78
C GLN A 71 10.26 -4.16 0.46
N ALA A 72 10.45 -5.07 1.41
CA ALA A 72 9.95 -6.43 1.33
C ALA A 72 8.46 -6.49 1.69
N ILE A 73 7.75 -7.42 1.07
CA ILE A 73 6.37 -7.75 1.41
C ILE A 73 6.39 -8.72 2.59
N ILE A 74 5.84 -8.30 3.73
CA ILE A 74 5.73 -9.09 4.95
C ILE A 74 4.25 -9.42 5.18
N GLU A 75 3.88 -10.65 4.85
CA GLU A 75 2.51 -11.15 4.99
C GLU A 75 2.03 -11.10 6.45
N TRP A 76 0.79 -10.66 6.67
CA TRP A 76 0.20 -10.70 8.02
C TRP A 76 -0.06 -12.12 8.49
N VAL A 77 -0.42 -13.00 7.56
CA VAL A 77 -0.62 -14.44 7.77
C VAL A 77 0.03 -15.15 6.59
N PRO A 78 0.96 -16.10 6.82
CA PRO A 78 1.53 -16.90 5.74
C PRO A 78 0.43 -17.63 4.97
N ARG A 79 0.50 -17.64 3.64
CA ARG A 79 -0.34 -18.54 2.83
C ARG A 79 0.28 -19.94 2.76
N ASP A 80 -0.57 -20.95 2.88
CA ASP A 80 -0.22 -22.36 2.62
C ASP A 80 0.05 -22.61 1.12
#